data_AF-A0A531K4L3-F1
#
_entry.id   AF-A0A531K4L3-F1
#
_cell.length_a   1.000
_cell.length_b   1.000
_cell.length_c   1.000
_cell.angle_alpha   90.00
_cell.angle_beta   90.00
_cell.angle_gamma   90.00
#
_symmetry.space_group_name_H-M   'P 1'
#
loop_
_entity.id
_entity.type
_entity.pdbx_description
1 polymer ?
#
loop_
_entity_poly.entity_id
_entity_poly.type
_entity_poly.pdbx_seq_one_letter_code
_entity_poly.pdbx_strand_id
1 'polypeptide(L)'
;VPATTDADRARISGQLGVDDAWPVITEPFCQWVIEDDFPAGRPDWERFGVTMVGDVGPFEDMKLRLLNGSHSAIAYLGLLSGFETVDRAFADPAIRQFVDGLWAEAITTLPKDAGLDTADYTAQLAKRYSNT
;
A
#
# COMPACT_ATOMS: atom_id res chain seq x y z
N VAL A 1 -6.58 3.78 -0.35
CA VAL A 1 -7.65 4.76 -0.07
C VAL A 1 -8.95 4.18 -0.60
N PRO A 2 -9.81 3.61 0.26
CA PRO A 2 -11.13 3.14 -0.16
C PRO A 2 -12.02 4.30 -0.59
N ALA A 3 -13.06 3.98 -1.37
CA ALA A 3 -14.09 4.95 -1.72
C ALA A 3 -14.92 5.31 -0.48
N THR A 4 -15.17 6.60 -0.27
CA THR A 4 -15.99 7.08 0.85
C THR A 4 -17.43 6.60 0.73
N THR A 5 -17.95 6.00 1.80
CA THR A 5 -19.35 5.55 1.89
C THR A 5 -20.22 6.49 2.72
N ASP A 6 -21.54 6.30 2.67
CA ASP A 6 -22.49 7.02 3.53
C ASP A 6 -22.27 6.71 5.01
N ALA A 7 -21.86 5.46 5.31
CA ALA A 7 -21.50 5.05 6.67
C ALA A 7 -20.24 5.79 7.17
N ASP A 8 -19.25 5.99 6.31
CA ASP A 8 -18.06 6.79 6.65
C ASP A 8 -18.42 8.23 6.96
N ARG A 9 -19.28 8.86 6.16
CA ARG A 9 -19.75 10.24 6.40
C ARG A 9 -20.43 10.35 7.76
N ALA A 10 -21.39 9.48 8.04
CA ALA A 10 -22.11 9.48 9.32
C ALA A 10 -21.16 9.26 10.51
N ARG A 11 -20.22 8.31 10.39
CA ARG A 11 -19.24 7.99 11.43
C ARG A 11 -18.30 9.16 11.71
N ILE A 12 -17.70 9.74 10.67
CA ILE A 12 -16.74 10.84 10.82
C ILE A 12 -17.43 12.10 11.35
N SER A 13 -18.59 12.46 10.82
CA SER A 13 -19.33 13.62 11.32
C SER A 13 -19.70 13.48 12.79
N GLY A 14 -20.10 12.28 13.22
CA GLY A 14 -20.35 11.98 14.64
C GLY A 14 -19.12 12.10 15.53
N GLN A 15 -17.94 11.72 15.03
CA GLN A 15 -16.67 11.82 15.77
C GLN A 15 -16.13 13.25 15.86
N LEU A 16 -16.28 14.03 14.78
CA LEU A 16 -15.78 15.40 14.71
C LEU A 16 -16.75 16.44 15.30
N GLY A 17 -18.04 16.10 15.41
CA GLY A 17 -19.08 17.04 15.85
C GLY A 17 -19.43 18.10 14.80
N VAL A 18 -19.03 17.89 13.54
CA VAL A 18 -19.32 18.74 12.38
C VAL A 18 -19.72 17.89 11.20
N ASP A 19 -20.55 18.41 10.31
CA ASP A 19 -20.91 17.71 9.07
C ASP A 19 -19.75 17.78 8.07
N ASP A 20 -19.02 16.66 7.93
CA ASP A 20 -18.07 16.47 6.84
C ASP A 20 -18.76 15.77 5.67
N ALA A 21 -19.03 16.54 4.61
CA ALA A 21 -19.70 16.03 3.41
C ALA A 21 -18.84 15.05 2.60
N TRP A 22 -17.50 15.07 2.77
CA TRP A 22 -16.61 14.22 1.99
C TRP A 22 -15.30 13.89 2.73
N PRO A 23 -15.36 13.11 3.82
CA PRO A 23 -14.18 12.63 4.50
C PRO A 23 -13.43 11.63 3.62
N VAL A 24 -12.10 11.68 3.67
CA VAL A 24 -11.22 10.73 2.99
C VAL A 24 -10.68 9.74 4.02
N ILE A 25 -11.06 8.48 3.88
CA ILE A 25 -10.57 7.42 4.75
C ILE A 25 -9.28 6.84 4.17
N THR A 26 -8.25 6.73 5.00
CA THR A 26 -6.97 6.13 4.62
C THR A 26 -6.49 5.16 5.69
N GLU A 27 -5.60 4.26 5.30
CA GLU A 27 -4.74 3.60 6.28
C GLU A 27 -3.75 4.62 6.88
N PRO A 28 -3.18 4.36 8.07
CA PRO A 28 -2.15 5.21 8.66
C PRO A 28 -0.83 5.21 7.86
N PHE A 29 -0.54 4.14 7.13
CA PHE A 29 0.68 4.05 6.33
C PHE A 29 0.63 5.06 5.18
N CYS A 30 1.69 5.85 5.06
CA CYS A 30 1.95 6.70 3.90
C CYS A 30 3.42 6.59 3.52
N GLN A 31 3.70 6.60 2.22
CA GLN A 31 5.04 6.65 1.68
C GLN A 31 4.99 7.48 0.40
N TRP A 32 5.95 8.40 0.27
CA TRP A 32 6.14 9.17 -0.94
C TRP A 32 7.62 9.21 -1.25
N VAL A 33 7.98 8.64 -2.40
CA VAL A 33 9.34 8.67 -2.93
C VAL A 33 9.32 9.52 -4.19
N ILE A 34 10.24 10.47 -4.30
CA ILE A 34 10.26 11.44 -5.41
C ILE A 34 11.69 11.58 -5.91
N GLU A 35 11.87 11.62 -7.23
CA GLU A 35 13.13 12.04 -7.84
C GLU A 35 13.37 13.52 -7.59
N ASP A 36 14.53 13.86 -7.02
CA ASP A 36 14.88 15.23 -6.67
C ASP A 36 15.38 16.03 -7.89
N ASP A 37 14.50 16.21 -8.88
CA ASP A 37 14.77 16.95 -10.12
C ASP A 37 13.69 18.04 -10.36
N PHE A 38 13.90 19.20 -9.74
CA PHE A 38 12.95 20.32 -9.76
C PHE A 38 13.58 21.59 -10.34
N PRO A 39 13.11 22.10 -11.51
CA PRO A 39 13.75 23.21 -12.21
C PRO A 39 13.57 24.58 -11.53
N ALA A 40 12.57 24.69 -10.64
CA ALA A 40 12.24 25.93 -9.93
C ALA A 40 12.30 25.75 -8.40
N GLY A 41 13.00 24.72 -7.93
CA GLY A 41 12.96 24.29 -6.54
C GLY A 41 11.66 23.59 -6.15
N ARG A 42 11.60 23.14 -4.90
CA ARG A 42 10.47 22.44 -4.29
C ARG A 42 10.43 22.74 -2.79
N PRO A 43 9.31 22.47 -2.09
CA PRO A 43 9.29 22.45 -0.64
C PRO A 43 10.26 21.41 -0.06
N ASP A 44 10.70 21.63 1.18
CA ASP A 44 11.51 20.69 1.99
C ASP A 44 10.66 19.50 2.48
N TRP A 45 9.99 18.77 1.57
CA TRP A 45 9.09 17.67 1.89
C TRP A 45 9.77 16.54 2.67
N GLU A 46 11.08 16.38 2.54
CA GLU A 46 11.87 15.43 3.31
C GLU A 46 11.78 15.68 4.82
N ARG A 47 11.51 16.92 5.25
CA ARG A 47 11.27 17.26 6.66
C ARG A 47 9.94 16.70 7.18
N PHE A 48 9.07 16.25 6.28
CA PHE A 48 7.76 15.66 6.56
C PHE A 48 7.68 14.19 6.14
N GLY A 49 8.83 13.52 5.97
CA GLY A 49 8.90 12.07 5.74
C GLY A 49 8.87 11.64 4.27
N VAL A 50 8.96 12.57 3.31
CA VAL A 50 9.12 12.23 1.89
C VAL A 50 10.55 11.80 1.62
N THR A 51 10.74 10.67 0.94
CA THR A 51 12.06 10.18 0.54
C THR A 51 12.46 10.79 -0.79
N MET A 52 13.47 11.66 -0.78
CA MET A 52 14.06 12.22 -1.99
C MET A 52 15.17 11.29 -2.50
N VAL A 53 15.13 10.97 -3.79
CA VAL A 53 16.06 10.02 -4.43
C VAL A 53 16.57 10.59 -5.76
N GLY A 54 17.65 10.02 -6.28
CA GLY A 54 18.12 10.35 -7.64
C GLY A 54 17.45 9.54 -8.75
N ASP A 55 16.84 8.40 -8.40
CA ASP A 55 16.14 7.48 -9.31
C ASP A 55 15.03 6.77 -8.51
N VAL A 56 13.77 6.94 -8.93
CA VAL A 56 12.61 6.34 -8.27
C VAL A 56 12.28 4.94 -8.81
N GLY A 57 12.82 4.57 -9.97
CA GLY A 57 12.51 3.32 -10.69
C GLY A 57 12.57 2.07 -9.80
N PRO A 58 13.62 1.86 -8.99
CA PRO A 58 13.69 0.73 -8.06
C PRO A 58 12.56 0.68 -7.02
N PHE A 59 12.14 1.83 -6.50
CA PHE A 59 11.05 1.92 -5.51
C PHE A 59 9.69 1.66 -6.17
N GLU A 60 9.50 2.17 -7.39
CA GLU A 60 8.31 1.88 -8.19
C GLU A 60 8.21 0.39 -8.50
N ASP A 61 9.30 -0.24 -8.95
CA ASP A 61 9.35 -1.67 -9.23
C ASP A 61 8.98 -2.51 -7.99
N MET A 62 9.57 -2.18 -6.84
CA MET A 62 9.26 -2.85 -5.57
C MET A 62 7.77 -2.71 -5.24
N LYS A 63 7.21 -1.50 -5.32
CA LYS A 63 5.81 -1.25 -5.01
C LYS A 63 4.87 -1.94 -6.00
N LEU A 64 5.13 -1.82 -7.31
CA LEU A 64 4.27 -2.39 -8.34
C LEU A 64 4.25 -3.93 -8.26
N ARG A 65 5.40 -4.56 -8.03
CA ARG A 65 5.49 -6.03 -7.99
C ARG A 65 5.01 -6.60 -6.66
N LEU A 66 5.45 -6.04 -5.53
CA LEU A 66 5.15 -6.58 -4.21
C LEU A 66 3.79 -6.11 -3.68
N LEU A 67 3.40 -4.85 -3.87
CA LEU A 67 2.09 -4.36 -3.44
C LEU A 67 1.03 -4.58 -4.52
N ASN A 68 1.14 -3.93 -5.68
CA ASN A 68 0.05 -4.00 -6.68
C ASN A 68 -0.14 -5.42 -7.25
N GLY A 69 0.95 -6.15 -7.47
CA GLY A 69 0.93 -7.54 -7.93
C GLY A 69 0.21 -8.47 -6.95
N SER A 70 0.61 -8.44 -5.66
CA SER A 70 -0.05 -9.26 -4.63
C SER A 70 -1.49 -8.83 -4.39
N HIS A 71 -1.80 -7.54 -4.41
CA HIS A 71 -3.17 -7.06 -4.21
C HIS A 71 -4.11 -7.55 -5.33
N SER A 72 -3.64 -7.54 -6.58
CA SER A 72 -4.39 -8.12 -7.71
C SER A 72 -4.63 -9.62 -7.51
N ALA A 73 -3.60 -10.37 -7.08
CA ALA A 73 -3.75 -11.79 -6.79
C ALA A 73 -4.76 -12.07 -5.67
N ILE A 74 -4.68 -11.33 -4.56
CA ILE A 74 -5.62 -11.42 -3.43
C ILE A 74 -7.05 -11.11 -3.91
N ALA A 75 -7.23 -10.07 -4.72
CA ALA A 75 -8.54 -9.68 -5.22
C ALA A 75 -9.18 -10.78 -6.10
N TYR A 76 -8.44 -11.34 -7.06
CA TYR A 76 -9.00 -12.36 -7.96
C TYR A 76 -9.21 -13.71 -7.27
N LEU A 77 -8.23 -14.18 -6.49
CA LEU A 77 -8.37 -15.41 -5.73
C LEU A 77 -9.47 -15.27 -4.66
N GLY A 78 -9.48 -14.15 -3.95
CA GLY A 78 -10.47 -13.84 -2.93
C GLY A 78 -11.89 -13.85 -3.48
N LEU A 79 -12.11 -13.18 -4.62
CA LEU A 79 -13.42 -13.14 -5.28
C LEU A 79 -13.89 -14.54 -5.71
N LEU A 80 -13.01 -15.35 -6.30
CA LEU A 80 -13.32 -16.73 -6.70
C LEU A 80 -13.59 -17.65 -5.50
N SER A 81 -12.98 -17.35 -4.35
CA SER A 81 -13.18 -18.06 -3.08
C SER A 81 -14.34 -17.51 -2.24
N GLY A 82 -15.05 -16.47 -2.70
CA GLY A 82 -16.22 -15.92 -2.00
C GLY A 82 -15.90 -14.93 -0.87
N PHE A 83 -14.71 -14.36 -0.83
CA PHE A 83 -14.35 -13.31 0.13
C PHE A 83 -14.67 -11.92 -0.42
N GLU A 84 -15.33 -11.10 0.41
CA GLU A 84 -15.74 -9.74 0.03
C GLU A 84 -14.65 -8.68 0.26
N THR A 85 -13.71 -8.92 1.17
CA THR A 85 -12.70 -7.94 1.60
C THR A 85 -11.29 -8.54 1.61
N VAL A 86 -10.29 -7.65 1.47
CA VAL A 86 -8.86 -8.02 1.39
C VAL A 86 -8.39 -8.71 2.66
N ASP A 87 -8.79 -8.22 3.83
CA ASP A 87 -8.42 -8.79 5.13
C ASP A 87 -8.90 -10.24 5.29
N ARG A 88 -10.12 -10.53 4.80
CA ARG A 88 -10.70 -11.87 4.83
C ARG A 88 -10.00 -12.80 3.86
N ALA A 89 -9.76 -12.35 2.64
CA ALA A 89 -9.05 -13.14 1.63
C ALA A 89 -7.60 -13.41 2.06
N PHE A 90 -6.90 -12.41 2.59
CA PHE A 90 -5.50 -12.55 3.00
C PHE A 90 -5.32 -13.40 4.27
N ALA A 91 -6.37 -13.54 5.10
CA ALA A 91 -6.39 -14.44 6.24
C ALA A 91 -6.55 -15.93 5.86
N ASP A 92 -6.97 -16.24 4.62
CA ASP A 92 -7.05 -17.62 4.14
C ASP A 92 -5.63 -18.22 3.98
N PRO A 93 -5.34 -19.40 4.57
CA PRO A 93 -4.00 -19.97 4.51
C PRO A 93 -3.48 -20.27 3.10
N ALA A 94 -4.36 -20.64 2.17
CA ALA A 94 -3.95 -20.98 0.80
C ALA A 94 -3.63 -19.70 0.01
N ILE A 95 -4.44 -18.66 0.13
CA ILE A 95 -4.15 -17.34 -0.47
C ILE A 95 -2.88 -16.75 0.16
N ARG A 96 -2.71 -16.86 1.48
CA ARG A 96 -1.50 -16.37 2.15
C ARG A 96 -0.24 -17.06 1.64
N GLN A 97 -0.26 -18.39 1.55
CA GLN A 97 0.85 -19.17 1.00
C GLN A 97 1.17 -18.76 -0.44
N PHE A 98 0.15 -18.54 -1.27
CA PHE A 98 0.33 -18.06 -2.64
C PHE A 98 1.02 -16.69 -2.68
N VAL A 99 0.58 -15.74 -1.85
CA VAL A 99 1.17 -14.39 -1.80
C VAL A 99 2.61 -14.43 -1.31
N ASP A 100 2.92 -15.23 -0.28
CA ASP A 100 4.30 -15.39 0.21
C ASP A 100 5.22 -15.95 -0.90
N GLY A 101 4.73 -16.92 -1.69
CA GLY A 101 5.44 -17.45 -2.86
C GLY A 101 5.63 -16.41 -3.97
N LEU A 102 4.57 -15.65 -4.28
CA LEU A 102 4.61 -14.56 -5.26
C LEU A 102 5.64 -13.49 -4.86
N TRP A 103 5.70 -13.12 -3.59
CA TRP A 103 6.71 -12.19 -3.09
C TRP A 103 8.12 -12.74 -3.23
N ALA A 104 8.34 -14.01 -2.86
CA ALA A 104 9.65 -14.64 -3.00
C ALA A 104 10.14 -14.62 -4.46
N GLU A 105 9.27 -14.94 -5.42
CA GLU A 105 9.61 -14.86 -6.85
C GLU A 105 9.86 -13.43 -7.30
N ALA A 106 8.95 -12.50 -6.97
CA ALA A 106 9.05 -11.11 -7.39
C ALA A 106 10.30 -10.40 -6.86
N ILE A 107 10.73 -10.68 -5.63
CA ILE A 107 11.94 -10.10 -5.03
C ILE A 107 13.19 -10.42 -5.87
N THR A 108 13.26 -11.59 -6.51
CA THR A 108 14.42 -11.95 -7.36
C THR A 108 14.56 -11.08 -8.60
N THR A 109 13.50 -10.39 -8.99
CA THR A 109 13.44 -9.53 -10.18
C THR A 109 13.80 -8.07 -9.89
N LEU A 110 13.92 -7.70 -8.61
CA LEU A 110 14.21 -6.33 -8.19
C LEU A 110 15.72 -6.01 -8.28
N PRO A 111 16.08 -4.75 -8.56
CA PRO A 111 17.48 -4.32 -8.53
C PRO A 111 18.05 -4.46 -7.12
N LYS A 112 19.18 -5.17 -6.98
CA LYS A 112 19.81 -5.46 -5.68
C LYS A 112 20.57 -4.26 -5.10
N ASP A 113 20.97 -3.35 -5.97
CA ASP A 113 21.93 -2.30 -5.68
C ASP A 113 21.25 -1.02 -5.15
N ALA A 114 19.91 -1.02 -5.13
CA ALA A 114 19.07 0.13 -4.79
C ALA A 114 18.76 0.27 -3.28
N GLY A 115 19.35 -0.57 -2.43
CA GLY A 115 19.18 -0.48 -0.97
C GLY A 115 17.75 -0.77 -0.48
N LEU A 116 16.97 -1.53 -1.25
CA LEU A 116 15.59 -1.87 -0.93
C LEU A 116 15.52 -2.89 0.21
N ASP A 117 14.81 -2.58 1.29
CA ASP A 117 14.48 -3.54 2.35
C ASP A 117 13.18 -4.27 2.02
N THR A 118 13.27 -5.30 1.18
CA THR A 118 12.10 -6.08 0.75
C THR A 118 11.50 -6.92 1.88
N ALA A 119 12.30 -7.29 2.89
CA ALA A 119 11.83 -8.07 4.02
C ALA A 119 10.94 -7.23 4.93
N ASP A 120 11.40 -6.02 5.31
CA ASP A 120 10.58 -5.09 6.06
C ASP A 120 9.35 -4.65 5.25
N TYR A 121 9.52 -4.36 3.96
CA TYR A 121 8.41 -3.95 3.10
C TYR A 121 7.30 -5.01 3.02
N THR A 122 7.63 -6.28 2.79
CA THR A 122 6.62 -7.36 2.76
C THR A 122 5.99 -7.61 4.13
N ALA A 123 6.74 -7.46 5.23
CA ALA A 123 6.18 -7.52 6.57
C ALA A 123 5.18 -6.38 6.84
N GLN A 124 5.47 -5.18 6.35
CA GLN A 124 4.52 -4.06 6.41
C GLN A 124 3.29 -4.31 5.54
N LEU A 125 3.45 -4.83 4.31
CA LEU A 125 2.32 -5.19 3.44
C LEU A 125 1.40 -6.21 4.10
N ALA A 126 1.96 -7.25 4.73
CA ALA A 126 1.15 -8.24 5.44
C ALA A 126 0.30 -7.61 6.55
N LYS A 127 0.88 -6.69 7.35
CA LYS A 127 0.13 -5.95 8.37
C LYS A 127 -0.99 -5.10 7.76
N ARG A 128 -0.70 -4.45 6.62
CA ARG A 128 -1.64 -3.55 5.93
C ARG A 128 -2.81 -4.31 5.28
N TYR A 129 -2.55 -5.48 4.69
CA TYR A 129 -3.59 -6.35 4.17
C TYR A 129 -4.47 -6.95 5.27
N SER A 130 -3.96 -7.07 6.49
CA SER A 130 -4.72 -7.53 7.66
C SER A 130 -5.42 -6.40 8.44
N ASN A 131 -5.50 -5.18 7.90
CA ASN A 131 -6.16 -4.06 8.57
C ASN A 131 -7.70 -4.23 8.51
N THR A 132 -8.35 -4.25 9.68
CA THR A 132 -9.79 -4.46 9.87
C THR A 132 -10.50 -3.24 10.44
#